data_AF-A0A7S1FGJ2-F1
#
_entry.id   AF-A0A7S1FGJ2-F1
#
_cell.length_a   1.000
_cell.length_b   1.000
_cell.length_c   1.000
_cell.angle_alpha   90.00
_cell.angle_beta   90.00
_cell.angle_gamma   90.00
#
_symmetry.space_group_name_H-M   'P 1'
#
loop_
_entity.id
_entity.type
_entity.pdbx_description
1 polymer ?
#
loop_
_entity_poly.entity_id
_entity_poly.type
_entity_poly.pdbx_seq_one_letter_code
_entity_poly.pdbx_strand_id
1 'polypeptide(L)'
;SEVSLDTRMRDAFLNREDLHKVTAGALLGVNAVEVTNEQRQRAKAVNFGLIYGQSAAGLRRYAEASYGVHMSSCEARRARCDFFRAYPGVATWQTSQCHRASSGQLITTPCGRSAHHLHLAWKDIVQSVSAPHGAKVRHVVCGAALSRVEREALNFPIQGGAAEVMLATLDILWHRL
;
A
#
# COMPACT_ATOMS: atom_id res chain seq x y z
N SER A 1 -8.64 -5.61 -13.49
CA SER A 1 -8.83 -4.17 -13.21
C SER A 1 -7.54 -3.61 -12.63
N GLU A 2 -7.26 -2.32 -12.82
CA GLU A 2 -6.08 -1.61 -12.27
C GLU A 2 -5.92 -1.71 -10.74
N VAL A 3 -6.96 -2.18 -10.04
CA VAL A 3 -7.01 -2.34 -8.58
C VAL A 3 -6.40 -3.66 -8.10
N SER A 4 -6.23 -4.64 -9.01
CA SER A 4 -5.59 -5.92 -8.68
C SER A 4 -4.09 -5.69 -8.54
N LEU A 5 -3.68 -5.23 -7.35
CA LEU A 5 -2.32 -4.79 -7.05
C LEU A 5 -1.26 -5.81 -7.48
N ASP A 6 -1.53 -7.11 -7.44
CA ASP A 6 -0.58 -8.13 -7.88
C ASP A 6 -1.30 -9.44 -8.27
N THR A 7 -0.75 -10.19 -9.23
CA THR A 7 -1.29 -11.49 -9.67
C THR A 7 -1.37 -12.50 -8.53
N ARG A 8 -0.34 -12.61 -7.68
CA ARG A 8 -0.34 -13.53 -6.55
C ARG A 8 -1.43 -13.18 -5.54
N MET A 9 -1.64 -11.89 -5.26
CA MET A 9 -2.71 -11.45 -4.36
C MET A 9 -4.09 -11.76 -4.94
N ARG A 10 -4.25 -11.53 -6.24
CA ARG A 10 -5.49 -11.85 -6.95
C ARG A 10 -5.79 -13.34 -6.92
N ASP A 11 -4.80 -14.16 -7.23
CA ASP A 11 -4.98 -15.61 -7.31
C ASP A 11 -5.29 -16.19 -5.92
N ALA A 12 -4.60 -15.73 -4.87
CA ALA A 12 -4.94 -16.09 -3.49
C ALA A 12 -6.39 -15.71 -3.13
N PHE A 13 -6.85 -14.53 -3.55
CA PHE A 13 -8.24 -14.10 -3.34
C PHE A 13 -9.24 -14.98 -4.11
N LEU A 14 -8.99 -15.25 -5.40
CA LEU A 14 -9.87 -16.06 -6.25
C LEU A 14 -9.96 -17.50 -5.76
N ASN A 15 -8.86 -18.05 -5.25
CA ASN A 15 -8.79 -19.40 -4.69
C ASN A 15 -9.28 -19.50 -3.25
N ARG A 16 -9.74 -18.39 -2.64
CA ARG A 16 -10.15 -18.31 -1.22
C ARG A 16 -9.04 -18.75 -0.25
N GLU A 17 -7.80 -18.51 -0.61
CA GLU A 17 -6.63 -18.78 0.23
C GLU A 17 -6.47 -17.70 1.31
N ASP A 18 -5.83 -18.07 2.43
CA ASP A 18 -5.43 -17.09 3.42
C ASP A 18 -4.22 -16.29 2.92
N LEU A 19 -4.49 -15.09 2.39
CA LEU A 19 -3.46 -14.20 1.84
C LEU A 19 -2.33 -13.90 2.83
N HIS A 20 -2.58 -13.87 4.14
CA HIS A 20 -1.53 -13.63 5.12
C HIS A 20 -0.63 -14.86 5.27
N LYS A 21 -1.18 -16.08 5.19
CA LYS A 21 -0.38 -17.30 5.14
C LYS A 21 0.40 -17.41 3.82
N VAL A 22 -0.23 -17.05 2.69
CA VAL A 22 0.46 -16.99 1.39
C VAL A 22 1.63 -16.01 1.43
N THR A 23 1.44 -14.81 2.00
CA THR A 23 2.54 -13.86 2.23
C THR A 23 3.60 -14.45 3.14
N ALA A 24 3.24 -15.02 4.30
CA ALA A 24 4.20 -15.57 5.23
C ALA A 24 5.04 -16.68 4.58
N GLY A 25 4.40 -17.60 3.85
CA GLY A 25 5.08 -18.65 3.10
C GLY A 25 6.05 -18.08 2.06
N ALA A 26 5.61 -17.07 1.30
CA ALA A 26 6.48 -16.40 0.32
C ALA A 26 7.68 -15.67 0.95
N LEU A 27 7.51 -15.07 2.14
CA LEU A 27 8.60 -14.38 2.85
C LEU A 27 9.57 -15.34 3.54
N LEU A 28 9.09 -16.50 4.00
CA LEU A 28 9.87 -17.48 4.76
C LEU A 28 10.40 -18.64 3.91
N GLY A 29 9.91 -18.79 2.67
CA GLY A 29 10.26 -19.90 1.79
C GLY A 29 9.64 -21.24 2.21
N VAL A 30 8.47 -21.21 2.87
CA VAL A 30 7.75 -22.40 3.34
C VAL A 30 6.36 -22.49 2.71
N ASN A 31 5.72 -23.66 2.76
CA ASN A 31 4.36 -23.78 2.25
C ASN A 31 3.38 -23.01 3.16
N ALA A 32 2.34 -22.40 2.59
CA ALA A 32 1.32 -21.67 3.33
C ALA A 32 0.62 -22.54 4.40
N VAL A 33 0.54 -23.86 4.19
CA VAL A 33 -0.04 -24.79 5.19
C VAL A 33 0.85 -24.97 6.43
N GLU A 34 2.16 -24.76 6.29
CA GLU A 34 3.15 -24.89 7.37
C GLU A 34 3.29 -23.59 8.18
N VAL A 35 2.60 -22.52 7.74
CA VAL A 35 2.67 -21.22 8.38
C VAL A 35 1.96 -21.23 9.73
N THR A 36 2.68 -20.85 10.78
CA THR A 36 2.14 -20.69 12.13
C THR A 36 1.29 -19.42 12.27
N ASN A 37 0.52 -19.32 13.34
CA ASN A 37 -0.30 -18.14 13.62
C ASN A 37 0.56 -16.88 13.85
N GLU A 38 1.71 -17.02 14.48
CA GLU A 38 2.67 -15.93 14.73
C GLU A 38 3.26 -15.42 13.41
N GLN A 39 3.64 -16.35 12.52
CA GLN A 39 4.15 -16.01 11.18
C GLN A 39 3.07 -15.32 10.34
N ARG A 40 1.83 -15.81 10.41
CA ARG A 40 0.66 -15.17 9.79
C ARG A 40 0.41 -13.76 10.32
N GLN A 41 0.49 -13.56 11.64
CA GLN A 41 0.32 -12.24 12.28
C GLN A 41 1.43 -11.27 11.84
N ARG A 42 2.67 -11.73 11.76
CA ARG A 42 3.79 -10.93 11.23
C ARG A 42 3.57 -10.56 9.76
N ALA A 43 3.14 -11.50 8.93
CA ALA A 43 2.82 -11.24 7.53
C ALA A 43 1.60 -10.30 7.36
N LYS A 44 0.63 -10.34 8.27
CA LYS A 44 -0.48 -9.38 8.32
C LYS A 44 0.02 -7.95 8.52
N ALA A 45 0.92 -7.73 9.49
CA ALA A 45 1.53 -6.43 9.71
C ALA A 45 2.32 -5.93 8.49
N VAL A 46 3.08 -6.83 7.84
CA VAL A 46 3.83 -6.53 6.61
C VAL A 46 2.90 -6.16 5.46
N ASN A 47 1.85 -6.96 5.18
CA ASN A 47 0.89 -6.71 4.12
C ASN A 47 0.26 -5.32 4.25
N PHE A 48 -0.37 -5.03 5.39
CA PHE A 48 -1.06 -3.76 5.57
C PHE A 48 -0.08 -2.58 5.60
N GLY A 49 1.05 -2.71 6.31
CA GLY A 49 2.03 -1.64 6.36
C GLY A 49 2.56 -1.27 4.97
N LEU A 50 2.92 -2.26 4.16
CA LEU A 50 3.59 -2.02 2.88
C LEU A 50 2.62 -1.66 1.75
N ILE A 51 1.40 -2.20 1.72
CA ILE A 51 0.36 -1.79 0.75
C ILE A 51 0.05 -0.29 0.91
N TYR A 52 0.02 0.22 2.14
CA TYR A 52 -0.18 1.64 2.46
C TYR A 52 1.11 2.48 2.45
N GLY A 53 2.17 1.98 1.82
CA GLY A 53 3.37 2.78 1.53
C GLY A 53 4.26 3.10 2.75
N GLN A 54 4.20 2.31 3.83
CA GLN A 54 5.09 2.53 4.98
C GLN A 54 6.56 2.28 4.61
N SER A 55 7.46 3.18 5.02
CA SER A 55 8.91 2.93 4.94
C SER A 55 9.31 1.79 5.88
N ALA A 56 10.55 1.28 5.81
CA ALA A 56 10.99 0.23 6.77
C ALA A 56 10.86 0.68 8.23
N ALA A 57 11.22 1.94 8.54
CA ALA A 57 11.03 2.51 9.87
C ALA A 57 9.53 2.68 10.23
N GLY A 58 8.71 3.07 9.25
CA GLY A 58 7.26 3.15 9.40
C GLY A 58 6.63 1.79 9.68
N LEU A 59 7.00 0.77 8.91
CA LEU A 59 6.55 -0.62 9.06
C LEU A 59 6.87 -1.13 10.46
N ARG A 60 8.09 -0.91 10.95
CA ARG A 60 8.48 -1.31 12.31
C ARG A 60 7.53 -0.73 13.37
N ARG A 61 7.33 0.59 13.35
CA ARG A 61 6.44 1.28 14.29
C ARG A 61 4.99 0.82 14.17
N TYR A 62 4.53 0.62 12.93
CA TYR A 62 3.18 0.17 12.64
C TYR A 62 2.93 -1.27 13.11
N ALA A 63 3.88 -2.17 12.84
CA ALA A 63 3.80 -3.57 13.23
C ALA A 63 3.72 -3.73 14.76
N GLU A 64 4.51 -2.94 15.48
CA GLU A 64 4.48 -2.90 16.94
C GLU A 64 3.15 -2.32 17.46
N ALA A 65 2.77 -1.12 17.00
CA ALA A 65 1.58 -0.41 17.51
C ALA A 65 0.25 -1.09 17.16
N SER A 66 0.14 -1.72 15.98
CA SER A 66 -1.13 -2.28 15.48
C SER A 66 -1.24 -3.79 15.64
N TYR A 67 -0.13 -4.50 15.79
CA TYR A 67 -0.14 -5.97 15.83
C TYR A 67 0.72 -6.59 16.95
N GLY A 68 1.43 -5.78 17.75
CA GLY A 68 2.35 -6.28 18.78
C GLY A 68 3.57 -7.01 18.19
N VAL A 69 3.90 -6.75 16.93
CA VAL A 69 4.99 -7.44 16.22
C VAL A 69 6.26 -6.60 16.27
N HIS A 70 7.23 -7.05 17.06
CA HIS A 70 8.54 -6.41 17.14
C HIS A 70 9.45 -6.87 15.99
N MET A 71 10.13 -5.90 15.37
CA MET A 71 11.11 -6.10 14.30
C MET A 71 12.30 -5.17 14.54
N SER A 72 13.52 -5.66 14.35
CA SER A 72 14.70 -4.81 14.23
C SER A 72 14.66 -3.98 12.95
N SER A 73 15.48 -2.93 12.88
CA SER A 73 15.66 -2.13 11.66
C SER A 73 16.19 -2.96 10.48
N CYS A 74 16.94 -4.04 10.74
CA CYS A 74 17.40 -4.95 9.71
C CYS A 74 16.24 -5.82 9.19
N GLU A 75 15.47 -6.41 10.08
CA GLU A 75 14.30 -7.23 9.72
C GLU A 75 13.25 -6.43 8.96
N ALA A 76 12.95 -5.20 9.38
CA ALA A 76 11.95 -4.37 8.69
C ALA A 76 12.40 -4.00 7.27
N ARG A 77 13.70 -3.75 7.05
CA ARG A 77 14.25 -3.53 5.70
C ARG A 77 14.19 -4.79 4.84
N ARG A 78 14.57 -5.94 5.41
CA ARG A 78 14.50 -7.24 4.74
C ARG A 78 13.06 -7.58 4.35
N ALA A 79 12.13 -7.53 5.30
CA ALA A 79 10.71 -7.78 5.08
C ALA A 79 10.14 -6.88 3.98
N ARG A 80 10.53 -5.60 3.94
CA ARG A 80 10.13 -4.69 2.86
C ARG A 80 10.65 -5.16 1.49
N CYS A 81 11.92 -5.51 1.38
CA CYS A 81 12.48 -5.97 0.10
C CYS A 81 11.91 -7.31 -0.34
N ASP A 82 11.75 -8.26 0.57
CA ASP A 82 11.20 -9.57 0.27
C ASP A 82 9.71 -9.47 -0.13
N PHE A 83 8.94 -8.58 0.52
CA PHE A 83 7.56 -8.32 0.13
C PHE A 83 7.44 -7.81 -1.30
N PHE A 84 8.21 -6.79 -1.70
CA PHE A 84 8.14 -6.28 -3.08
C PHE A 84 8.74 -7.24 -4.11
N ARG A 85 9.62 -8.15 -3.70
CA ARG A 85 10.06 -9.26 -4.55
C ARG A 85 8.94 -10.28 -4.74
N ALA A 86 8.16 -10.57 -3.70
CA ALA A 86 7.03 -11.50 -3.75
C ALA A 86 5.80 -10.93 -4.49
N TYR A 87 5.65 -9.60 -4.47
CA TYR A 87 4.51 -8.85 -5.02
C TYR A 87 4.97 -7.67 -5.91
N PRO A 88 5.61 -7.93 -7.06
CA PRO A 88 6.14 -6.86 -7.93
C PRO A 88 5.04 -5.94 -8.47
N GLY A 89 3.81 -6.43 -8.66
CA GLY A 89 2.70 -5.61 -9.11
C GLY A 89 2.38 -4.47 -8.13
N VAL A 90 2.50 -4.72 -6.82
CA VAL A 90 2.25 -3.69 -5.79
C VAL A 90 3.26 -2.55 -5.96
N ALA A 91 4.53 -2.88 -6.21
CA ALA A 91 5.58 -1.88 -6.43
C ALA A 91 5.31 -1.06 -7.69
N THR A 92 4.93 -1.73 -8.80
CA THR A 92 4.57 -1.07 -10.06
C THR A 92 3.38 -0.13 -9.88
N TRP A 93 2.34 -0.59 -9.19
CA TRP A 93 1.16 0.21 -8.91
C TRP A 93 1.52 1.43 -8.05
N GLN A 94 2.24 1.25 -6.93
CA GLN A 94 2.66 2.37 -6.07
C GLN A 94 3.51 3.38 -6.84
N THR A 95 4.43 2.91 -7.67
CA THR A 95 5.26 3.78 -8.52
C THR A 95 4.41 4.57 -9.50
N SER A 96 3.44 3.93 -10.15
CA SER A 96 2.51 4.61 -11.07
C SER A 96 1.69 5.70 -10.37
N GLN A 97 1.19 5.44 -9.16
CA GLN A 97 0.41 6.42 -8.40
C GLN A 97 1.28 7.62 -7.97
N CYS A 98 2.52 7.38 -7.55
CA CYS A 98 3.47 8.47 -7.27
C CYS A 98 3.78 9.28 -8.53
N HIS A 99 3.89 8.65 -9.71
CA HIS A 99 4.05 9.35 -10.99
C HIS A 99 2.82 10.19 -11.37
N ARG A 100 1.62 9.66 -11.16
CA ARG A 100 0.37 10.41 -11.39
C ARG A 100 0.28 11.63 -10.49
N ALA A 101 0.51 11.43 -9.18
CA ALA A 101 0.56 12.53 -8.23
C ALA A 101 1.62 13.56 -8.64
N SER A 102 2.82 13.09 -9.01
CA SER A 102 3.93 13.99 -9.33
C SER A 102 3.82 14.75 -10.63
N SER A 103 3.03 14.24 -11.58
CA SER A 103 2.70 14.91 -12.83
C SER A 103 1.50 15.87 -12.71
N GLY A 104 0.95 16.04 -11.51
CA GLY A 104 -0.23 16.88 -11.28
C GLY A 104 -1.51 16.30 -11.87
N GLN A 105 -1.57 14.98 -12.05
CA GLN A 105 -2.82 14.31 -12.41
C GLN A 105 -3.71 14.18 -11.18
N LEU A 106 -5.03 14.24 -11.41
CA LEU A 106 -6.01 14.05 -10.36
C LEU A 106 -6.02 12.58 -9.91
N ILE A 107 -5.86 12.37 -8.61
CA ILE A 107 -5.95 11.05 -7.99
C ILE A 107 -7.43 10.75 -7.72
N THR A 108 -7.88 9.58 -8.16
CA THR A 108 -9.29 9.18 -8.13
C THR A 108 -9.48 7.82 -7.49
N THR A 109 -10.64 7.60 -6.89
CA THR A 109 -11.10 6.28 -6.47
C THR A 109 -11.54 5.45 -7.69
N PRO A 110 -11.70 4.13 -7.56
CA PRO A 110 -12.25 3.29 -8.62
C PRO A 110 -13.64 3.72 -9.11
N CYS A 111 -14.46 4.33 -8.24
CA CYS A 111 -15.77 4.87 -8.61
C CYS A 111 -15.72 6.32 -9.16
N GLY A 112 -14.52 6.88 -9.35
CA GLY A 112 -14.32 8.17 -10.01
C GLY A 112 -14.30 9.40 -9.08
N ARG A 113 -14.39 9.22 -7.76
CA ARG A 113 -14.31 10.35 -6.82
C ARG A 113 -12.88 10.88 -6.76
N SER A 114 -12.74 12.21 -6.82
CA SER A 114 -11.45 12.88 -6.97
C SER A 114 -10.93 13.51 -5.67
N ALA A 115 -9.64 13.35 -5.37
CA ALA A 115 -8.94 14.02 -4.27
C ALA A 115 -8.38 15.38 -4.71
N HIS A 116 -9.25 16.39 -4.81
CA HIS A 116 -8.83 17.73 -5.25
C HIS A 116 -7.76 18.36 -4.33
N HIS A 117 -7.76 18.06 -3.03
CA HIS A 117 -6.78 18.61 -2.10
C HIS A 117 -5.36 18.08 -2.36
N LEU A 118 -5.21 16.84 -2.84
CA LEU A 118 -3.90 16.29 -3.22
C LEU A 118 -3.34 16.95 -4.47
N HIS A 119 -4.20 17.29 -5.42
CA HIS A 119 -3.82 18.05 -6.60
C HIS A 119 -3.29 19.45 -6.23
N LEU A 120 -3.95 20.12 -5.29
CA LEU A 120 -3.52 21.42 -4.79
C LEU A 120 -2.21 21.34 -4.01
N ALA A 121 -2.09 20.39 -3.07
CA ALA A 121 -0.87 20.17 -2.30
C ALA A 121 0.34 19.88 -3.19
N TRP A 122 0.14 19.18 -4.31
CA TRP A 122 1.21 18.94 -5.27
C TRP A 122 1.62 20.19 -6.05
N LYS A 123 0.65 21.03 -6.46
CA LYS A 123 0.95 22.33 -7.07
C LYS A 123 1.81 23.19 -6.16
N ASP A 124 1.51 23.25 -4.87
CA ASP A 124 2.26 24.03 -3.89
C ASP A 124 3.70 23.50 -3.73
N ILE A 125 3.88 22.17 -3.71
CA ILE A 125 5.21 21.54 -3.66
C ILE A 125 6.00 21.86 -4.94
N VAL A 126 5.43 21.67 -6.13
CA VAL A 126 6.12 21.95 -7.40
C VAL A 126 6.46 23.43 -7.56
N GLN A 127 5.57 24.32 -7.13
CA GLN A 127 5.83 25.77 -7.11
C GLN A 127 6.96 26.13 -6.14
N SER A 128 7.06 25.47 -4.98
CA SER A 128 8.18 25.67 -4.03
C SER A 128 9.52 25.07 -4.51
N VAL A 129 9.48 24.01 -5.32
CA VAL A 129 10.68 23.31 -5.85
C VAL A 129 11.18 23.94 -7.16
N SER A 130 10.44 24.89 -7.74
CA SER A 130 10.88 25.70 -8.88
C SER A 130 11.95 26.76 -8.50
N ALA A 131 12.39 26.81 -7.24
CA ALA A 131 13.66 27.44 -6.84
C ALA A 131 14.87 26.60 -7.35
N PRO A 132 16.08 27.16 -7.56
CA PRO A 132 17.11 26.64 -8.47
C PRO A 132 17.77 25.28 -8.13
N HIS A 133 17.23 24.50 -7.19
CA HIS A 133 17.78 23.22 -6.76
C HIS A 133 16.73 22.12 -6.93
N GLY A 134 16.60 21.64 -8.17
CA GLY A 134 15.65 20.60 -8.56
C GLY A 134 15.71 19.36 -7.66
N ALA A 135 14.74 19.22 -6.77
CA ALA A 135 14.55 18.03 -5.97
C ALA A 135 14.00 16.91 -6.87
N LYS A 136 14.89 15.99 -7.28
CA LYS A 136 14.50 14.78 -8.02
C LYS A 136 13.53 13.95 -7.16
N VAL A 137 12.33 13.70 -7.69
CA VAL A 137 11.39 12.72 -7.13
C VAL A 137 12.12 11.37 -7.04
N ARG A 138 12.43 10.92 -5.83
CA ARG A 138 13.17 9.68 -5.62
C ARG A 138 12.23 8.49 -5.83
N HIS A 139 12.47 7.75 -6.90
CA HIS A 139 11.73 6.53 -7.22
C HIS A 139 11.75 5.52 -6.07
N VAL A 140 10.62 4.83 -5.91
CA VAL A 140 10.37 3.86 -4.85
C VAL A 140 10.93 2.51 -5.24
N VAL A 141 12.18 2.22 -4.86
CA VAL A 141 12.67 0.83 -4.75
C VAL A 141 13.55 0.72 -3.50
N CYS A 142 13.28 -0.30 -2.67
CA CYS A 142 14.05 -0.72 -1.48
C CYS A 142 14.87 0.39 -0.78
N GLY A 143 14.20 1.28 -0.02
CA GLY A 143 14.87 2.12 0.98
C GLY A 143 14.32 3.55 1.13
N ALA A 144 13.72 4.11 0.08
CA ALA A 144 13.18 5.48 0.15
C ALA A 144 11.87 5.54 0.97
N ALA A 145 11.77 6.54 1.83
CA ALA A 145 10.53 6.88 2.52
C ALA A 145 9.70 7.82 1.65
N LEU A 146 8.43 7.47 1.44
CA LEU A 146 7.48 8.36 0.78
C LEU A 146 7.24 9.61 1.63
N SER A 147 6.98 10.74 0.98
CA SER A 147 6.46 11.94 1.61
C SER A 147 5.04 11.71 2.15
N ARG A 148 4.53 12.65 2.95
CA ARG A 148 3.14 12.60 3.42
C ARG A 148 2.16 12.62 2.24
N VAL A 149 2.38 13.49 1.27
CA VAL A 149 1.51 13.66 0.10
C VAL A 149 1.52 12.41 -0.79
N GLU A 150 2.70 11.82 -1.05
CA GLU A 150 2.78 10.57 -1.82
C GLU A 150 2.06 9.42 -1.12
N ARG A 151 2.24 9.25 0.21
CA ARG A 151 1.47 8.24 0.96
C ARG A 151 -0.03 8.47 0.89
N GLU A 152 -0.46 9.72 0.96
CA GLU A 152 -1.88 10.05 0.88
C GLU A 152 -2.45 9.78 -0.52
N ALA A 153 -1.68 10.06 -1.57
CA ALA A 153 -2.02 9.69 -2.95
C ALA A 153 -2.10 8.17 -3.17
N LEU A 154 -1.26 7.38 -2.49
CA LEU A 154 -1.40 5.92 -2.48
C LEU A 154 -2.64 5.46 -1.71
N ASN A 155 -2.89 6.05 -0.55
CA ASN A 155 -3.93 5.57 0.35
C ASN A 155 -5.33 5.96 -0.12
N PHE A 156 -5.49 7.11 -0.77
CA PHE A 156 -6.79 7.66 -1.15
C PHE A 156 -7.59 6.72 -2.07
N PRO A 157 -7.05 6.17 -3.18
CA PRO A 157 -7.80 5.24 -4.02
C PRO A 157 -8.22 3.97 -3.27
N ILE A 158 -7.38 3.45 -2.37
CA ILE A 158 -7.66 2.22 -1.61
C ILE A 158 -8.76 2.46 -0.56
N GLN A 159 -8.56 3.45 0.32
CA GLN A 159 -9.49 3.74 1.42
C GLN A 159 -10.79 4.34 0.89
N GLY A 160 -10.69 5.21 -0.11
CA GLY A 160 -11.84 5.84 -0.74
C GLY A 160 -12.72 4.83 -1.47
N GLY A 161 -12.13 3.88 -2.21
CA GLY A 161 -12.86 2.79 -2.83
C GLY A 161 -13.50 1.85 -1.82
N ALA A 162 -12.82 1.52 -0.71
CA ALA A 162 -13.40 0.71 0.36
C ALA A 162 -14.65 1.38 0.99
N ALA A 163 -14.57 2.69 1.25
CA ALA A 163 -15.70 3.45 1.78
C ALA A 163 -16.89 3.48 0.79
N GLU A 164 -16.62 3.61 -0.51
CA GLU A 164 -17.66 3.59 -1.55
C GLU A 164 -18.41 2.26 -1.60
N VAL A 165 -17.70 1.13 -1.49
CA VAL A 165 -18.32 -0.20 -1.40
C VAL A 165 -19.19 -0.32 -0.14
N MET A 166 -18.71 0.17 1.00
CA MET A 166 -19.48 0.15 2.26
C MET A 166 -20.77 0.98 2.15
N LEU A 167 -20.68 2.20 1.61
CA LEU A 167 -21.83 3.08 1.42
C LEU A 167 -22.87 2.45 0.48
N ALA A 168 -22.44 1.90 -0.65
CA ALA A 168 -23.34 1.20 -1.57
C ALA A 168 -24.03 0.00 -0.91
N THR A 169 -23.31 -0.73 -0.05
CA THR A 169 -23.88 -1.86 0.69
C THR A 169 -24.96 -1.40 1.68
N LEU A 170 -24.71 -0.31 2.42
CA LEU A 170 -25.67 0.25 3.36
C LEU A 170 -26.94 0.76 2.66
N ASP A 171 -26.78 1.42 1.52
CA ASP A 171 -27.90 1.91 0.70
C ASP A 171 -28.81 0.77 0.23
N ILE A 172 -28.22 -0.32 -0.28
CA ILE A 172 -28.94 -1.52 -0.69
C ILE A 172 -29.70 -2.15 0.49
N LEU A 173 -29.08 -2.21 1.68
CA LEU A 173 -29.71 -2.78 2.87
C LEU A 173 -30.86 -1.90 3.36
N TRP A 174 -30.66 -0.58 3.37
CA TRP A 174 -31.69 0.39 3.79
C TRP A 174 -32.93 0.32 2.90
N HIS A 175 -32.76 0.21 1.58
CA HIS A 175 -33.86 0.09 0.62
C HIS A 175 -34.54 -1.29 0.57
N ARG A 176 -34.02 -2.28 1.31
CA ARG A 176 -34.63 -3.62 1.44
C ARG A 176 -35.38 -3.82 2.75
N LEU A 177 -35.35 -2.83 3.65
CA LEU A 177 -36.12 -2.77 4.89
C LEU A 177 -37.41 -1.97 4.67
#